data_AF-A0A837HR84-F1
#
_entry.id   AF-A0A837HR84-F1
#
_cell.length_a   1.000
_cell.length_b   1.000
_cell.length_c   1.000
_cell.angle_alpha   90.00
_cell.angle_beta   90.00
_cell.angle_gamma   90.00
#
_symmetry.space_group_name_H-M   'P 1'
#
loop_
_entity.id
_entity.type
_entity.pdbx_description
1 polymer ?
#
loop_
_entity_poly.entity_id
_entity_poly.type
_entity_poly.pdbx_seq_one_letter_code
_entity_poly.pdbx_strand_id
1 'polypeptide(L)'
;MITFILLGIIAFAEILRLVLTHTKTTKKAHFKQKFEGTQKMIWDLEFKVFKTREIREDIRVEYESMQSRIQSYKQQIKDGVQGIEDQLTLAERDAGRLLAQIKQLDIEVNGTKPTNEHPDGATGITHQIDSLRELRGMLQDWIYKL
;
A
#
# COMPACT_ATOMS: atom_id res chain seq x y z
N MET A 1 -21.49 29.92 -51.87
CA MET A 1 -22.31 29.50 -50.71
C MET A 1 -21.66 28.40 -49.88
N ILE A 2 -21.12 27.33 -50.50
CA ILE A 2 -20.47 26.20 -49.79
C ILE A 2 -19.25 26.62 -48.94
N THR A 3 -18.47 27.59 -49.40
CA THR A 3 -17.29 28.12 -48.69
C THR A 3 -17.61 28.85 -47.39
N PHE A 4 -18.73 29.58 -47.33
CA PHE A 4 -19.16 30.28 -46.11
C PHE A 4 -19.68 29.30 -45.04
N ILE A 5 -20.32 28.20 -45.46
CA ILE A 5 -20.77 27.14 -44.56
C ILE A 5 -19.56 26.41 -43.95
N LEU A 6 -18.55 26.08 -44.77
CA LEU A 6 -17.30 25.47 -44.30
C LEU A 6 -16.54 26.37 -43.31
N LEU A 7 -16.42 27.66 -43.60
CA LEU A 7 -15.81 28.63 -42.68
C LEU A 7 -16.58 28.75 -41.36
N GLY A 8 -17.92 28.73 -41.41
CA GLY A 8 -18.76 28.74 -40.21
C GLY A 8 -18.56 27.49 -39.33
N ILE A 9 -18.43 26.31 -39.93
CA ILE A 9 -18.19 25.05 -39.21
C ILE A 9 -16.80 25.06 -38.54
N ILE A 10 -15.77 25.52 -39.24
CA ILE A 10 -14.40 25.61 -38.69
C ILE A 10 -14.36 26.62 -37.54
N ALA A 11 -14.99 27.79 -37.71
CA ALA A 11 -15.05 28.80 -36.65
C ALA A 11 -15.79 28.29 -35.42
N PHE A 12 -16.92 27.59 -35.60
CA PHE A 12 -17.66 26.98 -34.49
C PHE A 12 -16.83 25.92 -33.77
N ALA A 13 -16.13 25.03 -34.49
CA ALA A 13 -15.27 24.02 -33.91
C ALA A 13 -14.12 24.63 -33.08
N GLU A 14 -13.50 25.71 -33.59
CA GLU A 14 -12.42 26.39 -32.88
C GLU A 14 -12.93 27.11 -31.62
N ILE A 15 -14.10 27.76 -31.68
CA ILE A 15 -14.76 28.35 -30.50
C ILE A 15 -15.09 27.27 -29.46
N LEU A 16 -15.63 26.13 -29.89
CA LEU A 16 -15.96 25.02 -28.99
C LEU A 16 -14.68 24.48 -28.31
N ARG A 17 -13.61 24.33 -29.08
CA ARG A 17 -12.29 23.91 -28.58
C ARG A 17 -11.72 24.90 -27.57
N LEU A 18 -11.85 26.20 -27.83
CA LEU A 18 -11.43 27.28 -26.92
C LEU A 18 -12.25 27.28 -25.63
N VAL A 19 -13.57 27.12 -25.71
CA VAL A 19 -14.43 27.05 -24.52
C VAL A 19 -14.10 25.82 -23.68
N LEU A 20 -13.87 24.66 -24.31
CA LEU A 20 -13.51 23.43 -23.60
C LEU A 20 -12.13 23.53 -22.94
N THR A 21 -11.12 24.08 -23.63
CA THR A 21 -9.77 24.23 -23.08
C THR A 21 -9.63 25.37 -22.07
N HIS A 22 -10.50 26.39 -22.14
CA HIS A 22 -10.43 27.56 -21.28
C HIS A 22 -11.36 27.50 -20.05
N THR A 23 -11.88 26.33 -19.70
CA THR A 23 -12.57 26.12 -18.41
C THR A 23 -11.57 26.30 -17.26
N LYS A 24 -11.46 27.52 -16.74
CA LYS A 24 -10.65 27.80 -15.55
C LYS A 24 -11.25 27.03 -14.39
N THR A 25 -10.56 25.99 -13.92
CA THR A 25 -10.95 25.31 -12.68
C THR A 25 -10.88 26.33 -11.54
N THR A 26 -12.00 26.53 -10.86
CA THR A 26 -12.01 27.42 -9.70
C THR A 26 -11.09 26.84 -8.63
N LYS A 27 -10.47 27.70 -7.80
CA LYS A 27 -9.63 27.23 -6.68
C LYS A 27 -10.39 26.21 -5.81
N LYS A 28 -11.67 26.47 -5.56
CA LYS A 28 -12.58 25.57 -4.83
C LYS A 28 -12.74 24.21 -5.51
N ALA A 29 -12.94 24.18 -6.83
CA ALA A 29 -13.03 22.93 -7.59
C ALA A 29 -11.71 22.13 -7.54
N HIS A 30 -10.56 22.80 -7.67
CA HIS A 30 -9.25 22.16 -7.55
C HIS A 30 -9.03 21.52 -6.17
N PHE A 31 -9.31 22.25 -5.08
CA PHE A 31 -9.17 21.70 -3.73
C PHE A 31 -10.17 20.58 -3.44
N LYS A 32 -11.40 20.66 -3.96
CA LYS A 32 -12.38 19.57 -3.87
C LYS A 32 -11.88 18.30 -4.55
N GLN A 33 -11.30 18.41 -5.75
CA GLN A 33 -10.71 17.27 -6.45
C GLN A 33 -9.54 16.66 -5.65
N LYS A 34 -8.68 17.50 -5.04
CA LYS A 34 -7.60 17.01 -4.17
C LYS A 34 -8.15 16.30 -2.93
N PHE A 35 -9.19 16.83 -2.30
CA PHE A 35 -9.84 16.23 -1.14
C PHE A 35 -10.40 14.83 -1.48
N GLU A 36 -11.13 14.70 -2.59
CA GLU A 36 -11.64 13.42 -3.07
C GLU A 36 -10.51 12.44 -3.41
N GLY A 37 -9.42 12.93 -4.01
CA GLY A 37 -8.22 12.13 -4.29
C GLY A 37 -7.55 11.61 -3.02
N THR A 38 -7.40 12.47 -2.00
CA THR A 38 -6.85 12.09 -0.69
C THR A 38 -7.73 11.06 0.00
N GLN A 39 -9.06 11.19 -0.06
CA GLN A 39 -9.98 10.18 0.49
C GLN A 39 -9.81 8.80 -0.16
N LYS A 40 -9.71 8.75 -1.50
CA LYS A 40 -9.47 7.49 -2.21
C LYS A 40 -8.12 6.86 -1.84
N MET A 41 -7.09 7.69 -1.67
CA MET A 41 -5.77 7.22 -1.27
C MET A 41 -5.75 6.64 0.15
N ILE A 42 -6.43 7.30 1.10
CA ILE A 42 -6.61 6.76 2.46
C ILE A 42 -7.27 5.38 2.39
N TRP A 43 -8.35 5.25 1.61
CA TRP A 43 -9.06 3.98 1.47
C TRP A 43 -8.19 2.87 0.85
N ASP A 44 -7.40 3.18 -0.18
CA ASP A 44 -6.45 2.22 -0.78
C ASP A 44 -5.39 1.76 0.24
N LEU A 45 -4.84 2.68 1.03
CA LEU A 45 -3.87 2.34 2.07
C LEU A 45 -4.50 1.52 3.21
N GLU A 46 -5.72 1.85 3.64
CA GLU A 46 -6.47 1.07 4.64
C GLU A 46 -6.75 -0.36 4.13
N PHE A 47 -7.11 -0.49 2.85
CA PHE A 47 -7.28 -1.79 2.21
C PHE A 47 -5.97 -2.59 2.15
N LYS A 48 -4.84 -1.93 1.83
CA LYS A 48 -3.51 -2.57 1.87
C LYS A 48 -3.18 -3.06 3.28
N VAL A 49 -3.39 -2.26 4.32
CA VAL A 49 -3.19 -2.70 5.72
C VAL A 49 -4.04 -3.92 6.04
N PHE A 50 -5.31 -3.92 5.63
CA PHE A 50 -6.20 -5.07 5.81
C PHE A 50 -5.64 -6.34 5.12
N LYS A 51 -5.29 -6.26 3.83
CA LYS A 51 -4.74 -7.40 3.08
C LYS A 51 -3.40 -7.86 3.62
N THR A 52 -2.51 -6.96 4.03
CA THR A 52 -1.24 -7.32 4.64
C THR A 52 -1.42 -8.08 5.95
N ARG A 53 -2.43 -7.72 6.77
CA ARG A 53 -2.75 -8.47 8.00
C ARG A 53 -3.23 -9.89 7.71
N GLU A 54 -4.04 -10.07 6.67
CA GLU A 54 -4.50 -11.39 6.22
C GLU A 54 -3.30 -12.25 5.77
N ILE A 55 -2.44 -11.72 4.90
CA ILE A 55 -1.23 -12.41 4.43
C ILE A 55 -0.29 -12.75 5.60
N ARG A 56 -0.11 -11.82 6.55
CA ARG A 56 0.70 -12.06 7.75
C ARG A 56 0.16 -13.23 8.57
N GLU A 57 -1.16 -13.35 8.69
CA GLU A 57 -1.79 -14.43 9.43
C GLU A 57 -1.61 -15.78 8.73
N ASP A 58 -1.75 -15.82 7.41
CA ASP A 58 -1.47 -17.03 6.62
C ASP A 58 -0.02 -17.52 6.82
N ILE A 59 0.94 -16.59 6.75
CA ILE A 59 2.36 -16.90 6.98
C ILE A 59 2.60 -17.32 8.44
N ARG A 60 1.90 -16.73 9.41
CA ARG A 60 1.99 -17.12 10.83
C ARG A 60 1.55 -18.57 11.03
N VAL A 61 0.42 -18.97 10.44
CA VAL A 61 -0.09 -20.33 10.51
C VAL A 61 0.89 -21.32 9.87
N GLU A 62 1.47 -20.96 8.71
CA GLU A 62 2.50 -21.77 8.06
C GLU A 62 3.75 -21.90 8.93
N TYR A 63 4.19 -20.81 9.56
CA TYR A 63 5.32 -20.81 10.49
C TYR A 63 5.07 -21.71 11.70
N GLU A 64 3.88 -21.67 12.30
CA GLU A 64 3.52 -22.53 13.44
C GLU A 64 3.47 -24.01 13.04
N SER A 65 2.92 -24.31 11.86
CA SER A 65 2.97 -25.65 11.28
C SER A 65 4.41 -26.13 11.09
N MET A 66 5.30 -25.26 10.57
CA MET A 66 6.72 -25.57 10.40
C MET A 66 7.44 -25.78 11.74
N GLN A 67 7.14 -24.96 12.76
CA GLN A 67 7.67 -25.13 14.10
C GLN A 67 7.27 -26.49 14.70
N SER A 68 6.01 -26.90 14.52
CA SER A 68 5.55 -28.22 14.96
C SER A 68 6.33 -29.36 14.27
N ARG A 69 6.58 -29.25 12.96
CA ARG A 69 7.42 -30.19 12.22
C ARG A 69 8.86 -30.25 12.74
N ILE A 70 9.47 -29.10 13.01
CA ILE A 70 10.82 -29.00 13.61
C ILE A 70 10.86 -29.74 14.95
N GLN A 71 9.85 -29.56 15.82
CA GLN A 71 9.79 -30.25 17.10
C GLN A 71 9.65 -31.77 16.92
N SER A 72 8.83 -32.22 15.97
CA SER A 72 8.70 -33.64 15.63
C SER A 72 10.03 -34.24 15.15
N TYR A 73 10.76 -33.56 14.28
CA TYR A 73 12.08 -34.01 13.83
C TYR A 73 13.09 -34.08 14.99
N LYS A 74 13.12 -33.07 15.86
CA LYS A 74 13.96 -33.07 17.06
C LYS A 74 13.64 -34.25 17.98
N GLN A 75 12.36 -34.61 18.11
CA GLN A 75 11.97 -35.77 18.91
C GLN A 75 12.40 -37.09 18.27
N GLN A 76 12.18 -37.25 16.97
CA GLN A 76 12.61 -38.46 16.24
C GLN A 76 14.13 -38.68 16.30
N ILE A 77 14.93 -37.60 16.26
CA ILE A 77 16.39 -37.67 16.43
C ILE A 77 16.73 -38.19 17.83
N LYS A 78 16.04 -37.69 18.87
CA LYS A 78 16.22 -38.18 20.25
C LYS A 78 15.83 -39.65 20.39
N ASP A 79 14.81 -40.08 19.67
CA ASP A 79 14.33 -41.47 19.67
C ASP A 79 15.22 -42.40 18.81
N GLY A 80 16.30 -41.88 18.21
CA GLY A 80 17.33 -42.67 17.52
C GLY A 80 17.08 -42.87 16.02
N VAL A 81 16.17 -42.12 15.41
CA VAL A 81 15.93 -42.15 13.95
C VAL A 81 17.10 -41.47 13.23
N GLN A 82 17.76 -42.19 12.32
CA GLN A 82 18.88 -41.68 11.52
C GLN A 82 18.41 -41.09 10.18
N GLY A 83 19.18 -40.15 9.62
CA GLY A 83 18.96 -39.61 8.27
C GLY A 83 17.90 -38.49 8.16
N ILE A 84 17.44 -37.94 9.28
CA ILE A 84 16.44 -36.86 9.34
C ILE A 84 17.04 -35.49 9.71
N GLU A 85 18.34 -35.41 9.97
CA GLU A 85 19.06 -34.16 10.32
C GLU A 85 19.04 -33.14 9.17
N ASP A 86 19.16 -33.60 7.93
CA ASP A 86 19.05 -32.75 6.74
C ASP A 86 17.63 -32.14 6.61
N GLN A 87 16.60 -32.94 6.92
CA GLN A 87 15.21 -32.47 6.90
C GLN A 87 14.96 -31.43 8.00
N LEU A 88 15.54 -31.65 9.19
CA LEU A 88 15.50 -30.67 10.28
C LEU A 88 16.14 -29.34 9.86
N THR A 89 17.34 -29.39 9.27
CA THR A 89 18.08 -28.19 8.85
C THR A 89 17.30 -27.40 7.80
N LEU A 90 16.68 -28.09 6.83
CA LEU A 90 15.82 -27.46 5.82
C LEU A 90 14.60 -26.80 6.46
N ALA A 91 13.91 -27.50 7.38
CA ALA A 91 12.74 -26.96 8.06
C ALA A 91 13.08 -25.73 8.92
N GLU A 92 14.21 -25.74 9.64
CA GLU A 92 14.68 -24.59 10.42
C GLU A 92 15.00 -23.38 9.53
N ARG A 93 15.62 -23.60 8.37
CA ARG A 93 15.87 -22.55 7.38
C ARG A 93 14.58 -21.95 6.84
N ASP A 94 13.61 -22.79 6.48
CA ASP A 94 12.34 -22.34 5.92
C ASP A 94 11.49 -21.62 6.99
N ALA A 95 11.49 -22.08 8.25
CA ALA A 95 10.90 -21.34 9.36
C ALA A 95 11.57 -19.97 9.58
N GLY A 96 12.89 -19.87 9.42
CA GLY A 96 13.62 -18.60 9.47
C GLY A 96 13.19 -17.63 8.37
N ARG A 97 12.93 -18.13 7.15
CA ARG A 97 12.42 -17.33 6.03
C ARG A 97 11.01 -16.79 6.29
N LEU A 98 10.10 -17.64 6.78
CA LEU A 98 8.73 -17.23 7.13
C LEU A 98 8.74 -16.15 8.21
N LEU A 99 9.58 -16.30 9.24
CA LEU A 99 9.73 -15.29 10.28
C LEU A 99 10.25 -13.95 9.74
N ALA A 100 11.21 -13.99 8.81
CA ALA A 100 11.72 -12.79 8.16
C ALA A 100 10.63 -12.08 7.33
N GLN A 101 9.78 -12.84 6.62
CA GLN A 101 8.65 -12.28 5.89
C GLN A 101 7.64 -11.59 6.83
N ILE A 102 7.28 -12.23 7.96
CA ILE A 102 6.38 -11.62 8.96
C ILE A 102 6.95 -10.29 9.46
N LYS A 103 8.25 -10.25 9.78
CA LYS A 103 8.93 -9.03 10.24
C LYS A 103 8.89 -7.94 9.16
N GLN A 104 9.12 -8.29 7.91
CA GLN A 104 9.07 -7.34 6.81
C GLN A 104 7.67 -6.74 6.64
N LEU A 105 6.62 -7.56 6.68
CA LEU A 105 5.24 -7.08 6.62
C LEU A 105 4.90 -6.16 7.81
N ASP A 106 5.42 -6.47 9.00
CA ASP A 106 5.25 -5.63 10.18
C ASP A 106 5.92 -4.25 10.01
N ILE A 107 7.11 -4.20 9.40
CA ILE A 107 7.81 -2.96 9.07
C ILE A 107 7.06 -2.17 8.00
N GLU A 108 6.52 -2.82 6.98
CA GLU A 108 5.74 -2.14 5.93
C GLU A 108 4.48 -1.46 6.51
N VAL A 109 3.77 -2.12 7.41
CA VAL A 109 2.54 -1.58 8.03
C VAL A 109 2.84 -0.53 9.09
N ASN A 110 3.73 -0.85 10.04
CA ASN A 110 3.94 -0.04 11.25
C ASN A 110 5.14 0.91 11.13
N GLY A 111 6.02 0.67 10.16
CA GLY A 111 7.31 1.34 10.08
C GLY A 111 8.31 0.74 11.06
N THR A 112 9.51 1.30 11.05
CA THR A 112 10.54 0.98 12.04
C THR A 112 11.35 2.23 12.38
N LYS A 113 11.85 2.28 13.62
CA LYS A 113 12.82 3.29 14.02
C LYS A 113 14.17 2.99 13.35
N PRO A 114 15.08 3.98 13.29
CA PRO A 114 16.45 3.74 12.90
C PRO A 114 17.04 2.52 13.61
N THR A 115 17.48 1.54 12.83
CA THR A 115 18.13 0.31 13.27
C THR A 115 19.35 0.06 12.40
N ASN A 116 20.23 -0.87 12.79
CA ASN A 116 21.40 -1.21 11.98
C ASN A 116 21.02 -1.71 10.56
N GLU A 117 19.84 -2.29 10.40
CA GLU A 117 19.29 -2.76 9.12
C GLU A 117 18.59 -1.64 8.34
N HIS A 118 18.08 -0.62 9.03
CA HIS A 118 17.40 0.55 8.46
C HIS A 118 17.91 1.86 9.08
N PRO A 119 19.01 2.44 8.57
CA PRO A 119 19.69 3.59 9.20
C PRO A 119 18.81 4.83 9.36
N ASP A 120 17.89 5.06 8.41
CA ASP A 120 17.01 6.21 8.41
C ASP A 120 15.62 5.90 9.01
N GLY A 121 15.40 4.67 9.45
CA GLY A 121 14.07 4.14 9.78
C GLY A 121 13.21 3.91 8.53
N ALA A 122 11.99 3.41 8.72
CA ALA A 122 11.01 3.26 7.66
C ALA A 122 9.66 3.83 8.09
N THR A 123 9.03 4.62 7.23
CA THR A 123 7.71 5.19 7.49
C THR A 123 6.64 4.17 7.07
N GLY A 124 5.90 3.64 8.04
CA GLY A 124 4.86 2.65 7.78
C GLY A 124 3.64 3.23 7.05
N ILE A 125 2.86 2.35 6.43
CA ILE A 125 1.58 2.71 5.80
C ILE A 125 0.65 3.41 6.80
N THR A 126 0.66 3.01 8.07
CA THR A 126 -0.12 3.65 9.15
C THR A 126 0.19 5.13 9.30
N HIS A 127 1.47 5.50 9.34
CA HIS A 127 1.89 6.90 9.41
C HIS A 127 1.49 7.69 8.16
N GLN A 128 1.56 7.07 6.98
CA GLN A 128 1.11 7.70 5.73
C GLN A 128 -0.40 8.00 5.75
N ILE A 129 -1.21 7.06 6.27
CA ILE A 129 -2.65 7.25 6.46
C ILE A 129 -2.91 8.45 7.37
N ASP A 130 -2.18 8.58 8.47
CA ASP A 130 -2.37 9.69 9.41
C ASP A 130 -2.00 11.05 8.78
N SER A 131 -0.88 11.12 8.05
CA SER A 131 -0.51 12.32 7.29
C SER A 131 -1.57 12.70 6.24
N LEU A 132 -2.17 11.71 5.57
CA LEU A 132 -3.24 11.97 4.60
C LEU A 132 -4.55 12.40 5.27
N ARG A 133 -4.87 11.88 6.46
CA ARG A 133 -6.03 12.31 7.25
C ARG A 133 -5.89 13.76 7.70
N GLU A 134 -4.69 14.18 8.09
CA GLU A 134 -4.38 15.56 8.41
C GLU A 134 -4.54 16.47 7.17
N LEU A 135 -3.95 16.08 6.03
CA LEU A 135 -4.11 16.79 4.76
C LEU A 135 -5.58 16.91 4.37
N ARG A 136 -6.37 15.86 4.55
CA ARG A 136 -7.82 15.87 4.30
C ARG A 136 -8.52 16.93 5.16
N GLY A 137 -8.18 17.04 6.44
CA GLY A 137 -8.71 18.07 7.34
C GLY A 137 -8.37 19.48 6.87
N MET A 138 -7.11 19.72 6.54
CA MET A 138 -6.67 21.02 5.98
C MET A 138 -7.42 21.37 4.69
N LEU A 139 -7.57 20.42 3.76
CA LEU A 139 -8.28 20.63 2.50
C LEU A 139 -9.77 20.97 2.75
N GLN A 140 -10.40 20.31 3.71
CA GLN A 140 -11.79 20.59 4.08
C GLN A 140 -11.96 22.02 4.61
N ASP A 141 -11.08 22.46 5.51
CA ASP A 141 -11.09 23.82 6.07
C ASP A 141 -10.90 24.87 4.98
N TRP A 142 -9.99 24.63 4.04
CA TRP A 142 -9.76 25.52 2.90
C TRP A 142 -10.95 25.60 1.95
N ILE A 143 -11.62 24.47 1.67
CA ILE A 143 -12.83 24.43 0.83
C ILE A 143 -13.98 25.20 1.50
N TYR A 144 -14.09 25.15 2.83
CA TYR A 144 -15.12 25.86 3.57
C TYR A 144 -14.88 27.38 3.59
N LYS A 145 -13.62 27.82 3.64
CA LYS A 145 -13.22 29.24 3.62
C LYS A 145 -13.31 29.90 2.23
N LEU A 146 -13.43 29.12 1.15
CA LEU A 146 -13.56 29.55 -0.25
C LEU A 146 -15.00 29.66 -0.73
#